data_AF-A0A855X8R1-F1
#
_entry.id   AF-A0A855X8R1-F1
#
_cell.length_a   1.000
_cell.length_b   1.000
_cell.length_c   1.000
_cell.angle_alpha   90.00
_cell.angle_beta   90.00
_cell.angle_gamma   90.00
#
_symmetry.space_group_name_H-M   'P 1'
#
loop_
_entity.id
_entity.type
_entity.pdbx_description
1 polymer ?
#
loop_
_entity_poly.entity_id
_entity_poly.type
_entity_poly.pdbx_seq_one_letter_code
_entity_poly.pdbx_strand_id
1 'polypeptide(L)'
;EHNIQLKPFKFGKSKSGYYLEKNSKTIYEGTTSVKGVSSDVGDQLYLLRDKQNKTFTDLLMDIYDNSQVSIKSIDGDLKPGTYDTKELYNSFNEDELKQLDKLVKVKSKTVTIGYKQTFAVTQRDLLNLILLNFFSDFGSPKKLKSVYEKFHKTYKPKNKRFVGKSQKYHECLEYEKSLDDDNFPLITTLQNEYDLLGRCLTTNSNIPSNYAFVTSLGVRSNKVIVGLYSIKHGKEVKAFVSKRLYNSSSIVKGDLIKVGDTSARPKTIMQDGKWVKSKTDKDLWIDSFEHVNKAN
;
A
#
# COMPACT_ATOMS: atom_id res chain seq x y z
N GLU A 1 29.21 -8.48 -11.72
CA GLU A 1 27.88 -8.06 -11.19
C GLU A 1 27.90 -8.10 -9.67
N HIS A 2 27.37 -7.08 -8.99
CA HIS A 2 27.51 -6.93 -7.53
C HIS A 2 26.44 -7.67 -6.69
N ASN A 3 25.60 -8.50 -7.30
CA ASN A 3 24.51 -9.27 -6.64
C ASN A 3 23.66 -8.42 -5.68
N ILE A 4 23.31 -7.20 -6.09
CA ILE A 4 22.44 -6.29 -5.34
C ILE A 4 21.01 -6.50 -5.84
N GLN A 5 20.07 -6.75 -4.90
CA GLN A 5 18.65 -6.92 -5.23
C GLN A 5 17.90 -5.61 -5.01
N LEU A 6 17.06 -5.22 -5.98
CA LEU A 6 16.09 -4.14 -5.79
C LEU A 6 14.74 -4.75 -5.40
N LYS A 7 14.14 -4.28 -4.31
CA LYS A 7 12.80 -4.71 -3.86
C LYS A 7 11.85 -3.51 -3.71
N PRO A 8 10.55 -3.72 -3.96
CA PRO A 8 9.53 -2.72 -3.67
C PRO A 8 9.55 -2.29 -2.21
N PHE A 9 8.91 -1.15 -1.96
CA PHE A 9 8.81 -0.59 -0.62
C PHE A 9 8.07 -1.54 0.33
N LYS A 10 8.58 -1.69 1.56
CA LYS A 10 7.99 -2.57 2.59
C LYS A 10 8.12 -1.95 3.98
N PHE A 11 7.07 -2.10 4.80
CA PHE A 11 7.09 -1.65 6.19
C PHE A 11 8.26 -2.29 6.95
N GLY A 12 8.89 -1.49 7.80
CA GLY A 12 10.08 -1.88 8.57
C GLY A 12 11.37 -2.04 7.78
N LYS A 13 11.34 -1.92 6.45
CA LYS A 13 12.52 -1.97 5.58
C LYS A 13 12.75 -0.64 4.86
N SER A 14 11.70 -0.06 4.32
CA SER A 14 11.77 1.17 3.54
C SER A 14 11.70 2.43 4.39
N LYS A 15 12.36 3.46 3.88
CA LYS A 15 12.31 4.83 4.35
C LYS A 15 11.62 5.71 3.31
N SER A 16 11.65 7.03 3.48
CA SER A 16 11.15 7.97 2.47
C SER A 16 11.95 7.85 1.15
N GLY A 17 13.27 7.81 1.24
CA GLY A 17 14.17 7.51 0.11
C GLY A 17 14.51 6.02 -0.02
N TYR A 18 15.29 5.68 -1.05
CA TYR A 18 15.86 4.34 -1.18
C TYR A 18 16.70 3.97 0.05
N TYR A 19 16.57 2.73 0.52
CA TYR A 19 17.27 2.26 1.71
C TYR A 19 18.03 0.96 1.43
N LEU A 20 19.32 0.94 1.76
CA LEU A 20 20.18 -0.24 1.61
C LEU A 20 20.22 -1.05 2.91
N GLU A 21 19.69 -2.26 2.86
CA GLU A 21 19.91 -3.28 3.88
C GLU A 21 21.22 -4.02 3.58
N LYS A 22 22.29 -3.63 4.29
CA LYS A 22 23.66 -4.13 4.03
C LYS A 22 23.78 -5.64 4.17
N ASN A 23 23.14 -6.23 5.18
CA ASN A 23 23.28 -7.65 5.49
C ASN A 23 22.72 -8.54 4.38
N SER A 24 21.60 -8.15 3.78
CA SER A 24 20.97 -8.90 2.69
C SER A 24 21.39 -8.44 1.29
N LYS A 25 22.18 -7.35 1.18
CA LYS A 25 22.49 -6.66 -0.08
C LYS A 25 21.24 -6.29 -0.87
N THR A 26 20.21 -5.83 -0.16
CA THR A 26 18.92 -5.43 -0.74
C THR A 26 18.76 -3.92 -0.68
N ILE A 27 18.44 -3.30 -1.80
CA ILE A 27 17.94 -1.93 -1.87
C ILE A 27 16.42 -2.01 -1.87
N TYR A 28 15.79 -1.37 -0.90
CA TYR A 28 14.35 -1.17 -0.86
C TYR A 28 14.01 0.20 -1.45
N GLU A 29 12.97 0.25 -2.28
CA GLU A 29 12.42 1.50 -2.77
C GLU A 29 11.88 2.37 -1.63
N GLY A 30 11.94 3.69 -1.83
CA GLY A 30 11.43 4.68 -0.89
C GLY A 30 9.95 4.99 -1.12
N THR A 31 9.24 5.41 -0.08
CA THR A 31 7.80 5.74 -0.18
C THR A 31 7.53 7.03 -0.95
N THR A 32 8.54 7.89 -1.16
CA THR A 32 8.40 9.15 -1.90
C THR A 32 8.01 8.99 -3.38
N SER A 33 8.26 7.82 -3.97
CA SER A 33 7.81 7.51 -5.33
C SER A 33 6.31 7.20 -5.42
N VAL A 34 5.62 7.04 -4.29
CA VAL A 34 4.20 6.71 -4.25
C VAL A 34 3.37 7.99 -4.39
N LYS A 35 2.56 8.06 -5.46
CA LYS A 35 1.66 9.17 -5.69
C LYS A 35 0.71 9.34 -4.51
N GLY A 36 0.73 10.55 -3.96
CA GLY A 36 -0.15 10.92 -2.87
C GLY A 36 0.21 10.32 -1.51
N VAL A 37 1.45 9.88 -1.33
CA VAL A 37 2.05 9.69 0.00
C VAL A 37 2.95 10.89 0.31
N SER A 38 2.83 11.45 1.51
CA SER A 38 3.65 12.59 1.96
C SER A 38 5.13 12.18 2.08
N SER A 39 6.03 13.13 1.82
CA SER A 39 7.45 12.84 1.58
C SER A 39 8.23 12.31 2.79
N ASP A 40 7.73 12.49 4.00
CA ASP A 40 8.35 12.09 5.27
C ASP A 40 7.67 10.86 5.92
N VAL A 41 6.55 10.39 5.36
CA VAL A 41 5.78 9.26 5.94
C VAL A 41 6.61 7.98 6.03
N GLY A 42 7.48 7.71 5.06
CA GLY A 42 8.34 6.53 5.08
C GLY A 42 9.29 6.56 6.28
N ASP A 43 9.93 7.70 6.53
CA ASP A 43 10.83 7.88 7.67
C ASP A 43 10.09 7.81 9.00
N GLN A 44 8.89 8.39 9.08
CA GLN A 44 8.03 8.32 10.26
C GLN A 44 7.62 6.87 10.60
N LEU A 45 7.11 6.13 9.62
CA LEU A 45 6.71 4.73 9.82
C LEU A 45 7.92 3.83 10.12
N TYR A 46 9.10 4.16 9.60
CA TYR A 46 10.34 3.42 9.89
C TYR A 46 10.76 3.50 11.38
N LEU A 47 10.32 4.51 12.13
CA LEU A 47 10.54 4.60 13.58
C LEU A 47 9.77 3.51 14.35
N LEU A 48 8.72 2.96 13.75
CA LEU A 48 7.88 1.92 14.34
C LEU A 48 8.31 0.49 13.96
N ARG A 49 9.38 0.33 13.17
CA ARG A 49 9.79 -0.97 12.62
C ARG A 49 10.13 -2.04 13.66
N ASP A 50 10.69 -1.62 14.80
CA ASP A 50 11.17 -2.52 15.85
C ASP A 50 10.07 -2.77 16.92
N LYS A 51 8.89 -2.17 16.75
CA LYS A 51 7.74 -2.39 17.63
C LYS A 51 7.15 -3.77 17.37
N GLN A 52 6.95 -4.53 18.45
CA GLN A 52 6.39 -5.88 18.43
C GLN A 52 4.86 -5.85 18.27
N ASN A 53 4.40 -5.33 17.13
CA ASN A 53 2.99 -5.28 16.78
C ASN A 53 2.55 -6.65 16.26
N LYS A 54 1.58 -7.28 16.93
CA LYS A 54 1.05 -8.59 16.52
C LYS A 54 -0.06 -8.45 15.48
N THR A 55 -0.78 -7.33 15.53
CA THR A 55 -1.91 -7.03 14.66
C THR A 55 -1.70 -5.68 13.96
N PHE A 56 -2.39 -5.47 12.85
CA PHE A 56 -2.40 -4.17 12.19
C PHE A 56 -3.04 -3.10 13.07
N THR A 57 -4.06 -3.45 13.85
CA THR A 57 -4.67 -2.57 14.86
C THR A 57 -3.65 -2.06 15.88
N ASP A 58 -2.70 -2.90 16.32
CA ASP A 58 -1.62 -2.47 17.23
C ASP A 58 -0.70 -1.43 16.59
N LEU A 59 -0.38 -1.59 15.30
CA LEU A 59 0.38 -0.60 14.54
C LEU A 59 -0.40 0.71 14.41
N LEU A 60 -1.71 0.66 14.16
CA LEU A 60 -2.56 1.86 14.10
C LEU A 60 -2.61 2.59 15.45
N MET A 61 -2.60 1.84 16.56
CA MET A 61 -2.48 2.43 17.90
C MET A 61 -1.14 3.17 18.07
N ASP A 62 -0.03 2.58 17.62
CA ASP A 62 1.29 3.25 17.68
C ASP A 62 1.35 4.51 16.81
N ILE A 63 0.61 4.56 15.71
CA ILE A 63 0.54 5.73 14.82
C ILE A 63 -0.36 6.82 15.40
N TYR A 64 -1.54 6.47 15.92
CA TYR A 64 -2.59 7.44 16.23
C TYR A 64 -2.83 7.72 17.71
N ASP A 65 -2.44 6.82 18.62
CA ASP A 65 -2.62 6.98 20.08
C ASP A 65 -1.45 6.40 20.87
N ASN A 66 -0.27 6.99 20.66
CA ASN A 66 0.97 6.61 21.33
C ASN A 66 1.22 7.34 22.65
N SER A 67 0.13 7.67 23.35
CA SER A 67 0.21 8.14 24.72
C SER A 67 0.90 7.10 25.61
N GLN A 68 1.51 7.61 26.67
CA GLN A 68 2.12 6.81 27.72
C GLN A 68 1.52 7.24 29.06
N VAL A 69 1.03 6.26 29.82
CA VAL A 69 0.41 6.50 31.13
C VAL A 69 1.36 5.99 32.20
N SER A 70 1.81 6.89 33.07
CA SER A 70 2.61 6.56 34.25
C SER A 70 1.75 6.65 35.50
N ILE A 71 1.73 5.57 36.28
CA ILE A 71 0.97 5.41 37.52
C ILE A 71 1.97 5.25 38.67
N LYS A 72 1.92 6.18 39.62
CA LYS A 72 2.69 6.15 40.87
C LYS A 72 1.81 5.57 41.97
N SER A 73 2.25 4.50 42.63
CA SER A 73 1.58 4.00 43.84
C SER A 73 1.77 4.98 44.97
N ILE A 74 0.69 5.61 45.43
CA ILE A 74 0.65 6.19 46.77
C ILE A 74 -0.71 5.90 47.44
N ASP A 75 -1.84 5.89 46.70
CA ASP A 75 -3.19 5.75 47.30
C ASP A 75 -4.24 4.99 46.44
N GLY A 76 -3.87 3.99 45.63
CA GLY A 76 -4.86 3.26 44.82
C GLY A 76 -4.42 1.85 44.44
N ASP A 77 -5.40 0.95 44.28
CA ASP A 77 -5.21 -0.48 43.97
C ASP A 77 -4.63 -0.75 42.56
N LEU A 78 -4.24 0.30 41.83
CA LEU A 78 -3.70 0.19 40.48
C LEU A 78 -2.22 -0.18 40.51
N LYS A 79 -1.83 -1.12 39.65
CA LYS A 79 -0.43 -1.55 39.50
C LYS A 79 0.45 -0.38 39.04
N PRO A 80 1.47 0.00 39.82
CA PRO A 80 2.41 1.06 39.45
C PRO A 80 3.19 0.66 38.21
N GLY A 81 3.56 1.66 37.41
CA GLY A 81 4.32 1.43 36.20
C GLY A 81 4.05 2.46 35.14
N THR A 82 4.70 2.25 34.01
CA THR A 82 4.56 3.09 32.82
C THR A 82 4.12 2.19 31.68
N TYR A 83 2.97 2.50 31.11
CA TYR A 83 2.30 1.68 30.11
C TYR A 83 2.10 2.50 28.83
N ASP A 84 2.40 1.92 27.68
CA ASP A 84 1.90 2.44 26.41
C ASP A 84 0.39 2.16 26.31
N THR A 85 -0.37 2.95 25.55
CA THR A 85 -1.84 2.88 25.50
C THR A 85 -2.39 1.46 25.29
N LYS A 86 -1.83 0.71 24.32
CA LYS A 86 -2.27 -0.67 24.04
C LYS A 86 -1.88 -1.66 25.14
N GLU A 87 -0.73 -1.48 25.80
CA GLU A 87 -0.31 -2.32 26.93
C GLU A 87 -1.26 -2.12 28.09
N LEU A 88 -1.62 -0.87 28.39
CA LEU A 88 -2.61 -0.51 29.39
C LEU A 88 -3.95 -1.20 29.12
N TYR A 89 -4.45 -1.15 27.88
CA TYR A 89 -5.74 -1.74 27.53
C TYR A 89 -5.76 -3.26 27.62
N ASN A 90 -4.64 -3.91 27.29
CA ASN A 90 -4.55 -5.36 27.39
C ASN A 90 -4.27 -5.86 28.82
N SER A 91 -3.81 -5.01 29.73
CA SER A 91 -3.42 -5.42 31.10
C SER A 91 -4.40 -4.98 32.19
N PHE A 92 -5.24 -3.98 31.94
CA PHE A 92 -6.18 -3.43 32.92
C PHE A 92 -7.61 -3.86 32.58
N ASN A 93 -8.36 -4.30 33.59
CA ASN A 93 -9.79 -4.58 33.46
C ASN A 93 -10.63 -3.29 33.46
N GLU A 94 -11.94 -3.44 33.23
CA GLU A 94 -12.85 -2.29 33.10
C GLU A 94 -12.90 -1.41 34.37
N ASP A 95 -12.85 -2.01 35.56
CA ASP A 95 -12.94 -1.29 36.82
C ASP A 95 -11.64 -0.56 37.16
N GLU A 96 -10.49 -1.17 36.87
CA GLU A 96 -9.18 -0.50 36.97
C GLU A 96 -9.11 0.70 36.02
N LEU A 97 -9.60 0.58 34.78
CA LEU A 97 -9.67 1.70 33.84
C LEU A 97 -10.66 2.79 34.28
N LYS A 98 -11.79 2.43 34.93
CA LYS A 98 -12.71 3.41 35.53
C LYS A 98 -12.07 4.15 36.70
N GLN A 99 -11.27 3.47 37.52
CA GLN A 99 -10.50 4.12 38.59
C GLN A 99 -9.48 5.09 38.01
N LEU A 100 -8.75 4.69 36.96
CA LEU A 100 -7.81 5.56 36.25
C LEU A 100 -8.50 6.81 35.67
N ASP A 101 -9.67 6.64 35.03
CA ASP A 101 -10.51 7.75 34.55
C ASP A 101 -10.86 8.73 35.66
N LYS A 102 -11.24 8.24 36.85
CA LYS A 102 -11.57 9.09 38.02
C LYS A 102 -10.35 9.88 38.48
N LEU A 103 -9.18 9.23 38.62
CA LEU A 103 -7.93 9.88 39.03
C LEU A 103 -7.51 10.98 38.07
N VAL A 104 -7.64 10.74 36.76
CA VAL A 104 -7.33 11.72 35.71
C VAL A 104 -8.33 12.88 35.74
N LYS A 105 -9.62 12.61 35.97
CA LYS A 105 -10.66 13.64 36.10
C LYS A 105 -10.39 14.60 37.26
N VAL A 106 -9.90 14.10 38.41
CA VAL A 106 -9.55 14.93 39.57
C VAL A 106 -8.13 15.51 39.51
N LYS A 107 -7.41 15.31 38.38
CA LYS A 107 -6.02 15.76 38.17
C LYS A 107 -5.07 15.26 39.27
N SER A 108 -5.22 14.01 39.69
CA SER A 108 -4.35 13.41 40.69
C SER A 108 -2.88 13.44 40.24
N LYS A 109 -1.97 13.74 41.18
CA LYS A 109 -0.51 13.67 40.95
C LYS A 109 0.01 12.24 40.82
N THR A 110 -0.81 11.23 41.15
CA THR A 110 -0.46 9.81 41.03
C THR A 110 -0.47 9.31 39.60
N VAL A 111 -1.15 10.00 38.67
CA VAL A 111 -1.23 9.59 37.26
C VAL A 111 -0.70 10.72 36.38
N THR A 112 0.23 10.39 35.49
CA THR A 112 0.76 11.33 34.49
C THR A 112 0.58 10.74 33.11
N ILE A 113 0.08 11.55 32.17
CA ILE A 113 -0.08 11.18 30.77
C ILE A 113 0.95 11.94 29.95
N GLY A 114 1.88 11.22 29.33
CA GLY A 114 2.85 11.73 28.38
C GLY A 114 2.48 11.35 26.94
N TYR A 115 3.12 12.03 25.99
CA TYR A 115 3.02 11.72 24.56
C TYR A 115 4.43 11.58 24.00
N LYS A 116 4.71 10.50 23.27
CA LYS A 116 6.07 10.22 22.76
C LYS A 116 6.44 11.14 21.60
N GLN A 117 5.79 10.95 20.46
CA GLN A 117 6.05 11.68 19.23
C GLN A 117 4.79 11.71 18.38
N THR A 118 4.45 12.81 17.72
CA THR A 118 3.34 12.80 16.77
C THR A 118 3.80 12.32 15.40
N PHE A 119 3.07 11.38 14.81
CA PHE A 119 3.25 10.98 13.41
C PHE A 119 2.29 11.76 12.53
N ALA A 120 2.81 12.56 11.59
CA ALA A 120 2.03 13.29 10.61
C ALA A 120 1.68 12.37 9.42
N VAL A 121 1.04 11.24 9.69
CA VAL A 121 0.58 10.28 8.69
C VAL A 121 -0.91 10.48 8.44
N THR A 122 -1.27 10.92 7.23
CA THR A 122 -2.67 11.18 6.87
C THR A 122 -3.41 9.89 6.51
N GLN A 123 -4.74 9.96 6.48
CA GLN A 123 -5.58 8.85 6.03
C GLN A 123 -5.23 8.40 4.61
N ARG A 124 -4.98 9.35 3.71
CA ARG A 124 -4.62 9.07 2.32
C ARG A 124 -3.27 8.36 2.23
N ASP A 125 -2.29 8.75 3.06
CA ASP A 125 -0.98 8.11 3.07
C ASP A 125 -1.09 6.62 3.45
N LEU A 126 -1.81 6.30 4.55
CA LEU A 126 -2.00 4.91 4.96
C LEU A 126 -2.80 4.11 3.94
N LEU A 127 -3.91 4.64 3.42
CA LEU A 127 -4.71 3.92 2.43
C LEU A 127 -3.88 3.59 1.18
N ASN A 128 -3.10 4.53 0.65
CA ASN A 128 -2.26 4.28 -0.51
C ASN A 128 -1.19 3.23 -0.24
N LEU A 129 -0.53 3.27 0.94
CA LEU A 129 0.45 2.27 1.32
C LEU A 129 -0.16 0.87 1.54
N ILE A 130 -1.36 0.80 2.13
CA ILE A 130 -2.13 -0.45 2.28
C ILE A 130 -2.44 -1.04 0.90
N LEU A 131 -2.98 -0.25 -0.04
CA LEU A 131 -3.33 -0.70 -1.39
C LEU A 131 -2.12 -1.24 -2.17
N LEU A 132 -0.92 -0.76 -1.84
CA LEU A 132 0.34 -1.20 -2.44
C LEU A 132 1.04 -2.32 -1.65
N ASN A 133 0.34 -2.95 -0.71
CA ASN A 133 0.84 -4.07 0.09
C ASN A 133 2.10 -3.76 0.91
N PHE A 134 2.30 -2.49 1.30
CA PHE A 134 3.44 -2.06 2.11
C PHE A 134 3.49 -2.77 3.47
N PHE A 135 2.31 -3.06 4.04
CA PHE A 135 2.13 -3.68 5.35
C PHE A 135 1.93 -5.20 5.29
N SER A 136 2.51 -5.86 4.28
CA SER A 136 2.33 -7.30 4.01
C SER A 136 2.60 -8.24 5.17
N ASP A 137 3.38 -7.83 6.18
CA ASP A 137 3.61 -8.64 7.38
C ASP A 137 2.38 -8.75 8.30
N PHE A 138 1.36 -7.90 8.12
CA PHE A 138 0.11 -7.92 8.90
C PHE A 138 -1.07 -8.57 8.16
N GLY A 139 -0.94 -8.75 6.85
CA GLY A 139 -1.99 -9.34 6.01
C GLY A 139 -2.11 -8.66 4.65
N SER A 140 -3.11 -9.12 3.91
CA SER A 140 -3.43 -8.71 2.55
C SER A 140 -4.07 -7.30 2.47
N PRO A 141 -3.85 -6.55 1.37
CA PRO A 141 -4.36 -5.20 1.20
C PRO A 141 -5.87 -5.02 1.43
N LYS A 142 -6.70 -5.98 0.98
CA LYS A 142 -8.16 -5.88 1.13
C LYS A 142 -8.57 -6.04 2.59
N LYS A 143 -8.03 -7.04 3.30
CA LYS A 143 -8.21 -7.17 4.76
C LYS A 143 -7.76 -5.91 5.49
N LEU A 144 -6.53 -5.45 5.26
CA LEU A 144 -5.97 -4.31 5.99
C LEU A 144 -6.72 -3.00 5.72
N LYS A 145 -7.25 -2.79 4.52
CA LYS A 145 -8.12 -1.64 4.21
C LYS A 145 -9.39 -1.68 5.06
N SER A 146 -10.04 -2.83 5.17
CA SER A 146 -11.24 -2.99 6.00
C SER A 146 -10.94 -2.75 7.49
N VAL A 147 -9.82 -3.28 8.00
CA VAL A 147 -9.36 -3.03 9.37
C VAL A 147 -9.14 -1.53 9.60
N TYR A 148 -8.43 -0.87 8.70
CA TYR A 148 -8.19 0.57 8.79
C TYR A 148 -9.49 1.39 8.80
N GLU A 149 -10.43 1.09 7.90
CA GLU A 149 -11.72 1.78 7.81
C GLU A 149 -12.55 1.61 9.10
N LYS A 150 -12.58 0.39 9.64
CA LYS A 150 -13.21 0.10 10.94
C LYS A 150 -12.53 0.89 12.06
N PHE A 151 -11.19 0.82 12.16
CA PHE A 151 -10.43 1.54 13.18
C PHE A 151 -10.68 3.05 13.12
N HIS A 152 -10.55 3.65 11.93
CA HIS A 152 -10.75 5.09 11.74
C HIS A 152 -12.17 5.54 12.10
N LYS A 153 -13.18 4.70 11.82
CA LYS A 153 -14.58 4.98 12.20
C LYS A 153 -14.81 4.83 13.71
N THR A 154 -14.30 3.77 14.31
CA THR A 154 -14.62 3.33 15.67
C THR A 154 -13.72 3.94 16.74
N TYR A 155 -12.41 3.93 16.54
CA TYR A 155 -11.43 4.41 17.50
C TYR A 155 -11.17 5.91 17.34
N LYS A 156 -11.35 6.66 18.42
CA LYS A 156 -11.14 8.12 18.44
C LYS A 156 -10.07 8.47 19.48
N PRO A 157 -8.82 8.75 19.07
CA PRO A 157 -7.71 9.03 19.99
C PRO A 157 -7.98 10.18 20.97
N LYS A 158 -8.77 11.17 20.53
CA LYS A 158 -9.15 12.35 21.32
C LYS A 158 -10.18 12.05 22.43
N ASN A 159 -10.73 10.83 22.52
CA ASN A 159 -11.60 10.46 23.63
C ASN A 159 -10.80 10.46 24.94
N LYS A 160 -11.35 11.13 25.97
CA LYS A 160 -10.70 11.34 27.25
C LYS A 160 -10.77 10.13 28.18
N ARG A 161 -11.69 9.19 27.93
CA ARG A 161 -11.94 8.04 28.82
C ARG A 161 -11.19 6.80 28.36
N PHE A 162 -10.31 6.28 29.20
CA PHE A 162 -9.55 5.06 28.94
C PHE A 162 -10.46 3.84 28.78
N VAL A 163 -11.51 3.72 29.60
CA VAL A 163 -12.44 2.59 29.51
C VAL A 163 -13.11 2.50 28.13
N GLY A 164 -13.60 3.62 27.61
CA GLY A 164 -14.24 3.66 26.30
C GLY A 164 -13.25 3.44 25.16
N LYS A 165 -12.03 3.98 25.26
CA LYS A 165 -10.97 3.72 24.27
C LYS A 165 -10.56 2.25 24.26
N SER A 166 -10.38 1.63 25.43
CA SER A 166 -10.08 0.20 25.55
C SER A 166 -11.15 -0.66 24.88
N GLN A 167 -12.43 -0.43 25.17
CA GLN A 167 -13.53 -1.16 24.53
C GLN A 167 -13.50 -1.03 23.01
N LYS A 168 -13.23 0.18 22.48
CA LYS A 168 -13.15 0.43 21.03
C LYS A 168 -11.92 -0.19 20.38
N TYR A 169 -10.79 -0.23 21.07
CA TYR A 169 -9.59 -0.93 20.63
C TYR A 169 -9.83 -2.44 20.51
N HIS A 170 -10.40 -3.07 21.54
CA HIS A 170 -10.73 -4.49 21.50
C HIS A 170 -11.79 -4.82 20.44
N GLU A 171 -12.77 -3.93 20.23
CA GLU A 171 -13.73 -4.06 19.12
C GLU A 171 -13.03 -4.10 17.75
N CYS A 172 -11.96 -3.31 17.57
CA CYS A 172 -11.17 -3.32 16.33
C CYS A 172 -10.30 -4.59 16.22
N LEU A 173 -9.69 -5.04 17.32
CA LEU A 173 -8.91 -6.29 17.35
C LEU A 173 -9.77 -7.51 17.00
N GLU A 174 -10.95 -7.64 17.61
CA GLU A 174 -11.85 -8.76 17.33
C GLU A 174 -12.37 -8.71 15.89
N TYR A 175 -12.63 -7.51 15.37
CA TYR A 175 -12.96 -7.35 13.96
C TYR A 175 -11.82 -7.82 13.05
N GLU A 176 -10.57 -7.40 13.29
CA GLU A 176 -9.42 -7.84 12.51
C GLU A 176 -9.21 -9.36 12.55
N LYS A 177 -9.40 -9.99 13.72
CA LYS A 177 -9.32 -11.45 13.88
C LYS A 177 -10.43 -12.20 13.17
N SER A 178 -11.62 -11.60 13.05
CA SER A 178 -12.78 -12.19 12.37
C SER A 178 -12.68 -12.17 10.84
N LEU A 179 -11.74 -11.41 10.27
CA LEU A 179 -11.58 -11.27 8.82
C LEU A 179 -10.63 -12.33 8.25
N ASP A 180 -11.07 -12.94 7.15
CA ASP A 180 -10.22 -13.73 6.27
C ASP A 180 -9.13 -12.86 5.62
N ASP A 181 -7.99 -13.48 5.32
CA ASP A 181 -6.86 -12.80 4.68
C ASP A 181 -6.98 -12.73 3.15
N ASP A 182 -8.12 -12.22 2.69
CA ASP A 182 -8.45 -12.07 1.28
C ASP A 182 -7.71 -10.90 0.63
N ASN A 183 -7.17 -11.12 -0.57
CA ASN A 183 -6.63 -10.05 -1.40
C ASN A 183 -7.70 -9.42 -2.34
N PHE A 184 -7.40 -8.26 -2.91
CA PHE A 184 -8.17 -7.72 -4.01
C PHE A 184 -8.07 -8.62 -5.25
N PRO A 185 -9.09 -8.59 -6.14
CA PRO A 185 -8.94 -9.17 -7.47
C PRO A 185 -7.69 -8.62 -8.16
N LEU A 186 -7.00 -9.48 -8.91
CA LEU A 186 -5.75 -9.12 -9.59
C LEU A 186 -5.83 -7.81 -10.37
N ILE A 187 -6.94 -7.59 -11.09
CA ILE A 187 -7.14 -6.38 -11.88
C ILE A 187 -7.17 -5.12 -11.02
N THR A 188 -7.82 -5.18 -9.86
CA THR A 188 -7.85 -4.08 -8.88
C THR A 188 -6.46 -3.83 -8.31
N THR A 189 -5.69 -4.89 -8.02
CA THR A 189 -4.30 -4.75 -7.56
C THR A 189 -3.43 -4.05 -8.60
N LEU A 190 -3.46 -4.50 -9.86
CA LEU A 190 -2.69 -3.89 -10.95
C LEU A 190 -3.09 -2.42 -11.19
N GLN A 191 -4.39 -2.12 -11.10
CA GLN A 191 -4.90 -0.76 -11.21
C GLN A 191 -4.37 0.13 -10.09
N ASN A 192 -4.43 -0.31 -8.83
CA ASN A 192 -3.92 0.43 -7.69
C ASN A 192 -2.41 0.69 -7.81
N GLU A 193 -1.63 -0.35 -8.17
CA GLU A 193 -0.20 -0.22 -8.41
C GLU A 193 0.08 0.82 -9.49
N TYR A 194 -0.60 0.73 -10.63
CA TYR A 194 -0.37 1.64 -11.72
C TYR A 194 -0.77 3.08 -11.38
N ASP A 195 -1.91 3.30 -10.75
CA ASP A 195 -2.37 4.65 -10.43
C ASP A 195 -1.53 5.33 -9.36
N LEU A 196 -0.92 4.56 -8.46
CA LEU A 196 -0.09 5.07 -7.37
C LEU A 196 1.41 5.08 -7.70
N LEU A 197 1.90 4.23 -8.60
CA LEU A 197 3.33 4.11 -8.92
C LEU A 197 3.69 4.45 -10.38
N GLY A 198 2.70 4.50 -11.27
CA GLY A 198 2.91 4.61 -12.72
C GLY A 198 3.42 3.32 -13.37
N ARG A 199 3.46 2.20 -12.62
CA ARG A 199 3.90 0.87 -13.08
C ARG A 199 3.26 -0.23 -12.23
N CYS A 200 3.23 -1.45 -12.73
CA CYS A 200 2.78 -2.62 -11.97
C CYS A 200 3.97 -3.38 -11.36
N LEU A 201 3.78 -3.91 -10.16
CA LEU A 201 4.71 -4.75 -9.41
C LEU A 201 4.27 -6.21 -9.42
N THR A 202 2.96 -6.46 -9.38
CA THR A 202 2.40 -7.80 -9.24
C THR A 202 2.69 -8.66 -10.45
N THR A 203 3.26 -9.84 -10.20
CA THR A 203 3.49 -10.87 -11.21
C THR A 203 2.76 -12.16 -10.86
N ASN A 204 2.43 -12.95 -11.88
CA ASN A 204 1.82 -14.27 -11.70
C ASN A 204 2.25 -15.21 -12.83
N SER A 205 3.13 -16.17 -12.51
CA SER A 205 3.68 -17.13 -13.47
C SER A 205 2.64 -18.07 -14.07
N ASN A 206 1.49 -18.25 -13.39
CA ASN A 206 0.42 -19.16 -13.81
C ASN A 206 -0.49 -18.54 -14.87
N ILE A 207 -0.42 -17.23 -15.08
CA ILE A 207 -1.20 -16.56 -16.12
C ILE A 207 -0.53 -16.78 -17.49
N PRO A 208 -1.30 -17.03 -18.57
CA PRO A 208 -0.74 -17.15 -19.90
C PRO A 208 -0.04 -15.86 -20.34
N SER A 209 1.08 -16.00 -21.09
CA SER A 209 1.94 -14.86 -21.45
C SER A 209 1.27 -13.83 -22.36
N ASN A 210 0.20 -14.21 -23.05
CA ASN A 210 -0.56 -13.33 -23.93
C ASN A 210 -1.61 -12.48 -23.20
N TYR A 211 -1.75 -12.60 -21.88
CA TYR A 211 -2.56 -11.68 -21.09
C TYR A 211 -1.75 -10.45 -20.73
N ALA A 212 -2.33 -9.28 -20.97
CA ALA A 212 -1.68 -8.01 -20.73
C ALA A 212 -2.63 -6.98 -20.11
N PHE A 213 -2.14 -6.28 -19.10
CA PHE A 213 -2.82 -5.13 -18.51
C PHE A 213 -2.42 -3.86 -19.27
N VAL A 214 -3.41 -3.04 -19.64
CA VAL A 214 -3.20 -1.83 -20.45
C VAL A 214 -2.78 -0.67 -19.56
N THR A 215 -1.51 -0.32 -19.60
CA THR A 215 -0.89 0.71 -18.76
C THR A 215 -1.04 2.10 -19.35
N SER A 216 -0.96 2.24 -20.67
CA SER A 216 -1.05 3.54 -21.33
C SER A 216 -1.73 3.46 -22.69
N LEU A 217 -2.33 4.58 -23.10
CA LEU A 217 -3.03 4.72 -24.36
C LEU A 217 -2.71 6.08 -25.01
N GLY A 218 -2.18 6.05 -26.22
CA GLY A 218 -1.88 7.23 -27.03
C GLY A 218 -2.53 7.13 -28.40
N VAL A 219 -3.68 7.77 -28.58
CA VAL A 219 -4.42 7.74 -29.85
C VAL A 219 -3.81 8.75 -30.84
N ARG A 220 -3.38 8.28 -32.01
CA ARG A 220 -2.93 9.10 -33.15
C ARG A 220 -3.92 8.99 -34.31
N SER A 221 -3.74 9.82 -35.34
CA SER A 221 -4.60 9.82 -36.53
C SER A 221 -4.58 8.49 -37.29
N ASN A 222 -3.44 7.80 -37.33
CA ASN A 222 -3.23 6.58 -38.12
C ASN A 222 -3.12 5.29 -37.28
N LYS A 223 -2.82 5.39 -35.98
CA LYS A 223 -2.65 4.24 -35.08
C LYS A 223 -2.92 4.61 -33.63
N VAL A 224 -3.08 3.61 -32.79
CA VAL A 224 -3.09 3.77 -31.33
C VAL A 224 -1.82 3.15 -30.77
N ILE A 225 -1.17 3.86 -29.86
CA ILE A 225 0.01 3.41 -29.12
C ILE A 225 -0.48 2.88 -27.79
N VAL A 226 -0.10 1.65 -27.44
CA VAL A 226 -0.57 0.99 -26.22
C VAL A 226 0.62 0.52 -25.41
N GLY A 227 0.63 0.83 -24.12
CA GLY A 227 1.52 0.18 -23.15
C GLY A 227 0.85 -1.08 -22.60
N LEU A 228 1.58 -2.19 -22.61
CA LEU A 228 1.11 -3.50 -22.19
C LEU A 228 2.02 -4.07 -21.11
N TYR A 229 1.49 -4.27 -19.92
CA TYR A 229 2.19 -4.97 -18.85
C TYR A 229 1.88 -6.47 -18.89
N SER A 230 2.91 -7.29 -19.11
CA SER A 230 2.83 -8.74 -19.01
C SER A 230 2.88 -9.16 -17.54
N ILE A 231 1.76 -9.65 -17.02
CA ILE A 231 1.63 -10.09 -15.63
C ILE A 231 2.50 -11.32 -15.38
N LYS A 232 2.67 -12.19 -16.38
CA LYS A 232 3.53 -13.37 -16.28
C LYS A 232 5.00 -13.01 -16.07
N HIS A 233 5.47 -11.99 -16.79
CA HIS A 233 6.90 -11.67 -16.87
C HIS A 233 7.30 -10.43 -16.06
N GLY A 234 6.35 -9.65 -15.56
CA GLY A 234 6.61 -8.40 -14.84
C GLY A 234 7.24 -7.33 -15.73
N LYS A 235 6.96 -7.35 -17.04
CA LYS A 235 7.57 -6.46 -18.02
C LYS A 235 6.53 -5.69 -18.80
N GLU A 236 6.82 -4.43 -19.03
CA GLU A 236 6.01 -3.58 -19.90
C GLU A 236 6.60 -3.53 -21.31
N VAL A 237 5.74 -3.63 -22.32
CA VAL A 237 6.08 -3.48 -23.73
C VAL A 237 5.16 -2.47 -24.39
N LYS A 238 5.73 -1.68 -25.29
CA LYS A 238 4.97 -0.78 -26.16
C LYS A 238 4.56 -1.53 -27.42
N ALA A 239 3.28 -1.44 -27.78
CA ALA A 239 2.71 -1.99 -29.00
C ALA A 239 1.87 -0.95 -29.75
N PHE A 240 1.47 -1.29 -30.97
CA PHE A 240 0.58 -0.47 -31.80
C PHE A 240 -0.66 -1.24 -32.20
N VAL A 241 -1.79 -0.55 -32.21
CA VAL A 241 -3.09 -1.06 -32.68
C VAL A 241 -3.51 -0.21 -33.88
N SER A 242 -4.01 -0.83 -34.95
CA SER A 242 -4.54 -0.08 -36.08
C SER A 242 -5.78 0.73 -35.69
N LYS A 243 -6.01 1.89 -36.32
CA LYS A 243 -7.24 2.66 -36.05
C LYS A 243 -8.51 1.87 -36.35
N ARG A 244 -8.49 1.03 -37.39
CA ARG A 244 -9.60 0.13 -37.72
C ARG A 244 -9.94 -0.79 -36.55
N LEU A 245 -8.95 -1.52 -36.05
CA LEU A 245 -9.13 -2.47 -34.95
C LEU A 245 -9.57 -1.77 -33.65
N TYR A 246 -8.95 -0.63 -33.33
CA TYR A 246 -9.34 0.17 -32.17
C TYR A 246 -10.77 0.72 -32.27
N ASN A 247 -11.21 1.13 -33.46
CA ASN A 247 -12.57 1.65 -33.64
C ASN A 247 -13.61 0.52 -33.61
N SER A 248 -13.25 -0.71 -34.00
CA SER A 248 -14.16 -1.88 -33.90
C SER A 248 -14.26 -2.44 -32.48
N SER A 249 -13.17 -2.39 -31.71
CA SER A 249 -13.15 -2.72 -30.29
C SER A 249 -12.20 -1.76 -29.60
N SER A 250 -12.72 -0.84 -28.80
CA SER A 250 -11.89 0.15 -28.11
C SER A 250 -11.18 -0.46 -26.91
N ILE A 251 -9.92 -0.08 -26.71
CA ILE A 251 -9.15 -0.38 -25.51
C ILE A 251 -9.00 0.89 -24.69
N VAL A 252 -9.14 0.80 -23.38
CA VAL A 252 -8.82 1.90 -22.46
C VAL A 252 -7.70 1.51 -21.48
N LYS A 253 -7.08 2.52 -20.87
CA LYS A 253 -6.16 2.30 -19.75
C LYS A 253 -6.92 1.57 -18.64
N GLY A 254 -6.31 0.54 -18.07
CA GLY A 254 -6.90 -0.28 -17.02
C GLY A 254 -7.56 -1.57 -17.53
N ASP A 255 -7.72 -1.74 -18.84
CA ASP A 255 -8.25 -2.98 -19.40
C ASP A 255 -7.28 -4.14 -19.17
N LEU A 256 -7.85 -5.34 -18.94
CA LEU A 256 -7.14 -6.60 -19.08
C LEU A 256 -7.53 -7.22 -20.41
N ILE A 257 -6.55 -7.39 -21.30
CA ILE A 257 -6.77 -7.98 -22.62
C ILE A 257 -5.99 -9.27 -22.77
N LYS A 258 -6.52 -10.16 -23.59
CA LYS A 258 -5.80 -11.29 -24.14
C LYS A 258 -5.36 -10.91 -25.55
N VAL A 259 -4.05 -10.74 -25.74
CA VAL A 259 -3.43 -10.45 -27.02
C VAL A 259 -3.53 -11.69 -27.91
N GLY A 260 -4.06 -11.50 -29.12
CA GLY A 260 -4.13 -12.52 -30.16
C GLY A 260 -2.93 -12.42 -31.09
N ASP A 261 -3.21 -12.30 -32.38
CA ASP A 261 -2.18 -12.23 -33.42
C ASP A 261 -1.39 -10.93 -33.32
N THR A 262 -0.10 -11.04 -33.61
CA THR A 262 0.82 -9.90 -33.64
C THR A 262 1.70 -9.92 -34.88
N SER A 263 2.08 -8.74 -35.34
CA SER A 263 3.02 -8.57 -36.45
C SER A 263 4.16 -7.63 -36.09
N ALA A 264 5.34 -7.92 -36.61
CA ALA A 264 6.50 -7.05 -36.50
C ALA A 264 6.62 -6.20 -37.76
N ARG A 265 6.32 -4.90 -37.68
CA ARG A 265 6.28 -4.00 -38.84
C ARG A 265 7.46 -3.04 -38.85
N PRO A 266 8.10 -2.76 -40.00
CA PRO A 266 9.23 -1.83 -40.08
C PRO A 266 8.92 -0.44 -39.53
N LYS A 267 9.79 0.10 -38.68
CA LYS A 267 9.72 1.48 -38.21
C LYS A 267 9.91 2.45 -39.37
N THR A 268 9.24 3.60 -39.33
CA THR A 268 9.58 4.71 -40.22
C THR A 268 10.65 5.55 -39.52
N ILE A 269 11.85 5.62 -40.09
CA ILE A 269 13.01 6.35 -39.57
C ILE A 269 13.43 7.44 -40.55
N MET A 270 14.02 8.53 -40.04
CA MET A 270 14.57 9.58 -40.89
C MET A 270 16.03 9.21 -41.22
N GLN A 271 16.32 9.00 -42.49
CA GLN A 271 17.65 8.72 -43.01
C GLN A 271 17.93 9.69 -44.15
N ASP A 272 19.03 10.42 -44.08
CA ASP A 272 19.44 11.40 -45.09
C ASP A 272 18.34 12.42 -45.45
N GLY A 273 17.61 12.90 -44.44
CA GLY A 273 16.52 13.87 -44.60
C GLY A 273 15.22 13.31 -45.17
N LYS A 274 15.12 11.99 -45.43
CA LYS A 274 13.92 11.33 -45.93
C LYS A 274 13.37 10.30 -44.93
N TRP A 275 12.05 10.20 -44.85
CA TRP A 275 11.39 9.17 -44.06
C TRP A 275 11.36 7.85 -44.83
N VAL A 276 12.12 6.85 -44.36
CA VAL A 276 12.23 5.52 -44.97
C VAL A 276 11.86 4.42 -43.98
N LYS A 277 11.60 3.21 -44.48
CA LYS A 277 11.35 2.04 -43.63
C LYS A 277 12.68 1.45 -43.15
N SER A 278 12.83 1.31 -41.84
CA SER A 278 14.00 0.66 -41.23
C SER A 278 14.05 -0.81 -41.65
N LYS A 279 15.23 -1.28 -42.05
CA LYS A 279 15.46 -2.70 -42.39
C LYS A 279 15.64 -3.56 -41.14
N THR A 280 16.07 -2.95 -40.03
CA THR A 280 16.46 -3.64 -38.78
C THR A 280 15.43 -3.43 -37.67
N ASP A 281 14.89 -2.21 -37.53
CA ASP A 281 13.98 -1.89 -36.44
C ASP A 281 12.54 -2.18 -36.80
N LYS A 282 11.88 -2.94 -35.93
CA LYS A 282 10.46 -3.27 -36.05
C LYS A 282 9.68 -2.75 -34.85
N ASP A 283 8.46 -2.35 -35.12
CA ASP A 283 7.41 -2.05 -34.16
C ASP A 283 6.56 -3.31 -33.96
N LEU A 284 6.18 -3.60 -32.71
CA LEU A 284 5.20 -4.63 -32.39
C LEU A 284 3.79 -4.11 -32.66
N TRP A 285 3.02 -4.82 -33.47
CA TRP A 285 1.62 -4.52 -33.75
C TRP A 285 0.71 -5.63 -33.25
N ILE A 286 -0.41 -5.24 -32.65
CA ILE A 286 -1.50 -6.14 -32.26
C ILE A 286 -2.51 -6.14 -33.40
N ASP A 287 -2.73 -7.30 -33.97
CA ASP A 287 -3.64 -7.51 -35.10
C ASP A 287 -4.99 -8.08 -34.65
N SER A 288 -5.06 -8.70 -33.46
CA SER A 288 -6.30 -9.08 -32.79
C SER A 288 -6.13 -9.13 -31.26
N PHE A 289 -7.23 -8.92 -30.51
CA PHE A 289 -7.27 -9.09 -29.06
C PHE A 289 -8.70 -9.34 -28.57
N GLU A 290 -8.82 -9.89 -27.37
CA GLU A 290 -10.08 -10.12 -26.65
C GLU A 290 -10.06 -9.37 -25.31
N HIS A 291 -11.19 -8.79 -24.90
CA HIS A 291 -11.32 -8.21 -23.56
C HIS A 291 -11.56 -9.32 -22.54
N VAL A 292 -10.70 -9.38 -21.52
CA VAL A 292 -10.88 -10.26 -20.36
C VAL A 292 -11.60 -9.51 -19.25
N ASN A 293 -11.22 -8.24 -19.05
CA ASN A 293 -11.91 -7.31 -18.17
C ASN A 293 -11.81 -5.91 -18.76
N LYS A 294 -12.90 -5.13 -18.63
CA LYS A 294 -12.92 -3.71 -18.99
C LYS A 294 -12.77 -2.88 -17.74
N ALA A 295 -11.97 -1.83 -17.82
CA ALA A 295 -11.97 -0.80 -16.79
C ALA A 295 -13.38 -0.19 -16.69
N ASN A 296 -13.85 0.00 -15.44
CA ASN A 296 -15.09 0.71 -15.15
C ASN A 296 -14.92 2.22 -15.37
#